data_AF-A0A2G9PZC5-F1
#
_entry.id   AF-A0A2G9PZC5-F1
#
_cell.length_a   1.000
_cell.length_b   1.000
_cell.length_c   1.000
_cell.angle_alpha   90.00
_cell.angle_beta   90.00
_cell.angle_gamma   90.00
#
_symmetry.space_group_name_H-M   'P 1'
#
loop_
_entity.id
_entity.type
_entity.pdbx_description
1 polymer ?
#
loop_
_entity_poly.entity_id
_entity_poly.type
_entity_poly.pdbx_seq_one_letter_code
_entity_poly.pdbx_strand_id
1 'polypeptide(L)'
;MNDKTKSFLGLITILALFVLMSYLVRQNINFFSNLIGENVMGVFVYIFITIVAVVVAPISMVPLIPLASNLWGWIPAGIFTYLGWASGSFIVFYISRKFGVPLIKKFISLKEIYKFESKIPKENLFMDLVLLRMIIPVDILSYALGLFSKVNFKIYSLTTLIGILPFTFIFSYLGTITLKYQIIGFAAVVILVAIMHIIWETKKQS
;
A
#
# COMPACT_ATOMS: atom_id res chain seq x y z
N MET A 1 1.18 22.41 -9.28
CA MET A 1 2.16 21.35 -8.95
C MET A 1 1.86 20.13 -9.84
N ASN A 2 2.86 19.59 -10.53
CA ASN A 2 2.71 18.45 -11.45
C ASN A 2 2.33 17.17 -10.68
N ASP A 3 1.58 16.25 -11.29
CA ASP A 3 1.12 15.01 -10.63
C ASP A 3 2.29 14.09 -10.22
N LYS A 4 3.40 14.12 -10.95
CA LYS A 4 4.64 13.43 -10.57
C LYS A 4 5.24 13.96 -9.28
N THR A 5 5.27 15.28 -9.12
CA THR A 5 5.77 15.94 -7.91
C THR A 5 4.89 15.59 -6.70
N LYS A 6 3.56 15.50 -6.89
CA LYS A 6 2.65 15.04 -5.82
C LYS A 6 2.94 13.60 -5.38
N SER A 7 3.11 12.67 -6.33
CA SER A 7 3.44 11.27 -6.01
C SER A 7 4.79 11.14 -5.29
N PHE A 8 5.79 11.92 -5.72
CA PHE A 8 7.11 11.93 -5.08
C PHE A 8 7.06 12.49 -3.65
N LEU A 9 6.33 13.60 -3.43
CA LEU A 9 6.09 14.14 -2.09
C LEU A 9 5.28 13.17 -1.21
N GLY A 10 4.31 12.48 -1.78
CA GLY A 10 3.55 11.43 -1.10
C GLY A 10 4.45 10.30 -0.61
N LEU A 11 5.37 9.81 -1.46
CA LEU A 11 6.36 8.81 -1.07
C LEU A 11 7.23 9.28 0.09
N ILE A 12 7.83 10.48 -0.01
CA ILE A 12 8.65 11.06 1.05
C ILE A 12 7.85 11.17 2.35
N THR A 13 6.60 11.62 2.27
CA THR A 13 5.71 11.76 3.43
C THR A 13 5.46 10.41 4.09
N ILE A 14 5.13 9.36 3.33
CA ILE A 14 4.89 8.01 3.87
C ILE A 14 6.16 7.47 4.56
N LEU A 15 7.33 7.62 3.93
CA LEU A 15 8.60 7.15 4.51
C LEU A 15 9.00 7.95 5.76
N ALA A 16 8.78 9.27 5.76
CA ALA A 16 9.01 10.12 6.93
C ALA A 16 8.08 9.74 8.08
N LEU A 17 6.79 9.52 7.80
CA LEU A 17 5.82 9.04 8.79
C LEU A 17 6.19 7.66 9.33
N PHE A 18 6.71 6.76 8.49
CA PHE A 18 7.21 5.46 8.95
C PHE A 18 8.35 5.62 9.96
N VAL A 19 9.36 6.43 9.65
CA VAL A 19 10.48 6.68 10.57
C VAL A 19 10.00 7.36 11.85
N LEU A 20 9.12 8.35 11.74
CA LEU A 20 8.52 9.03 12.89
C LEU A 20 7.77 8.04 13.78
N MET A 21 6.92 7.19 13.20
CA MET A 21 6.19 6.16 13.94
C MET A 21 7.15 5.15 14.58
N SER A 22 8.20 4.73 13.88
CA SER A 22 9.22 3.86 14.48
C SER A 22 9.90 4.53 15.67
N TYR A 23 10.20 5.83 15.59
CA TYR A 23 10.75 6.60 16.71
C TYR A 23 9.77 6.68 17.88
N LEU A 24 8.52 7.08 17.64
CA LEU A 24 7.49 7.23 18.66
C LEU A 24 7.21 5.91 19.39
N VAL A 25 7.10 4.81 18.64
CA VAL A 25 6.87 3.47 19.20
C VAL A 25 8.04 3.03 20.07
N ARG A 26 9.29 3.21 19.62
CA ARG A 26 10.46 2.82 20.41
C ARG A 26 10.61 3.63 21.69
N GLN A 27 10.31 4.93 21.66
CA GLN A 27 10.36 5.79 22.84
C GLN A 27 9.25 5.47 23.85
N ASN A 28 8.11 4.97 23.38
CA ASN A 28 6.90 4.77 24.19
C ASN A 28 6.41 3.32 24.14
N ILE A 29 7.31 2.34 24.06
CA ILE A 29 6.92 0.94 23.80
C ILE A 29 5.96 0.40 24.87
N ASN A 30 6.17 0.77 26.14
CA ASN A 30 5.30 0.39 27.25
C ASN A 30 3.88 0.95 27.09
N PHE A 31 3.73 2.18 26.58
CA PHE A 31 2.42 2.76 26.31
C PHE A 31 1.67 1.96 25.23
N PHE A 32 2.35 1.65 24.13
CA PHE A 32 1.73 0.89 23.03
C PHE A 32 1.44 -0.57 23.40
N SER A 33 2.33 -1.21 24.16
CA SER A 33 2.12 -2.55 24.68
C SER A 33 0.91 -2.59 25.63
N ASN A 34 0.73 -1.58 26.49
CA ASN A 34 -0.45 -1.48 27.34
C ASN A 34 -1.75 -1.11 26.58
N LEU A 35 -1.66 -0.30 25.53
CA LEU A 35 -2.82 0.17 24.76
C LEU A 35 -3.40 -0.93 23.86
N ILE A 36 -2.53 -1.62 23.13
CA ILE A 36 -2.92 -2.62 22.13
C ILE A 36 -2.91 -4.02 22.74
N GLY A 37 -1.99 -4.27 23.67
CA GLY A 37 -1.73 -5.60 24.21
C GLY A 37 -0.83 -6.42 23.28
N GLU A 38 0.12 -7.13 23.87
CA GLU A 38 0.89 -8.18 23.17
C GLU A 38 0.10 -9.48 23.02
N ASN A 39 -1.15 -9.50 23.48
CA ASN A 39 -2.05 -10.64 23.42
C ASN A 39 -2.78 -10.75 22.07
N VAL A 40 -3.56 -11.82 21.92
CA VAL A 40 -4.35 -12.10 20.71
C VAL A 40 -5.35 -10.97 20.39
N MET A 41 -5.89 -10.29 21.40
CA MET A 41 -6.84 -9.18 21.18
C MET A 41 -6.16 -8.01 20.47
N GLY A 42 -4.92 -7.69 20.83
CA GLY A 42 -4.14 -6.63 20.18
C GLY A 42 -3.91 -6.90 18.69
N VAL A 43 -3.68 -8.17 18.33
CA VAL A 43 -3.56 -8.59 16.93
C VAL A 43 -4.86 -8.33 16.17
N PHE A 44 -6.01 -8.68 16.72
CA PHE A 44 -7.31 -8.42 16.09
C PHE A 44 -7.58 -6.93 15.94
N VAL A 45 -7.27 -6.11 16.95
CA VAL A 45 -7.40 -4.66 16.89
C VAL A 45 -6.51 -4.08 15.78
N TYR A 46 -5.25 -4.51 15.66
CA TYR A 46 -4.36 -4.06 14.60
C TYR A 46 -4.86 -4.43 13.20
N ILE A 47 -5.31 -5.68 13.00
CA ILE A 47 -5.88 -6.14 11.73
C ILE A 47 -7.14 -5.33 11.40
N PHE A 48 -8.02 -5.10 12.38
CA PHE A 48 -9.24 -4.33 12.20
C PHE A 48 -8.94 -2.88 11.81
N ILE A 49 -8.04 -2.20 12.51
CA ILE A 49 -7.58 -0.84 12.18
C ILE A 49 -6.99 -0.80 10.77
N THR A 50 -6.21 -1.82 10.39
CA THR A 50 -5.65 -1.94 9.04
C THR A 50 -6.74 -2.05 7.98
N ILE A 51 -7.75 -2.90 8.20
CA ILE A 51 -8.90 -3.05 7.31
C ILE A 51 -9.65 -1.72 7.18
N VAL A 52 -9.95 -1.07 8.31
CA VAL A 52 -10.70 0.19 8.34
C VAL A 52 -9.94 1.28 7.59
N ALA A 53 -8.63 1.40 7.77
CA ALA A 53 -7.83 2.35 7.00
C ALA A 53 -7.94 2.06 5.51
N VAL A 54 -7.67 0.84 5.04
CA VAL A 54 -7.77 0.50 3.60
C VAL A 54 -9.16 0.84 3.02
N VAL A 55 -10.24 0.62 3.78
CA VAL A 55 -11.63 0.77 3.31
C VAL A 55 -12.17 2.20 3.38
N VAL A 56 -11.89 2.94 4.47
CA VAL A 56 -12.55 4.22 4.75
C VAL A 56 -11.86 5.38 4.05
N ALA A 57 -10.54 5.41 4.09
CA ALA A 57 -9.75 6.45 3.48
C ALA A 57 -8.52 5.77 2.90
N PRO A 58 -8.28 5.76 1.57
CA PRO A 58 -7.15 5.07 0.93
C PRO A 58 -5.79 5.64 1.36
N ILE A 59 -5.52 5.54 2.65
CA ILE A 59 -4.41 6.04 3.43
C ILE A 59 -3.49 4.85 3.57
N SER A 60 -2.25 5.04 3.16
CA SER A 60 -1.24 4.00 3.29
C SER A 60 -1.05 3.64 4.76
N MET A 61 -1.19 2.36 5.08
CA MET A 61 -0.90 1.83 6.42
C MET A 61 0.57 1.50 6.66
N VAL A 62 1.44 1.78 5.68
CA VAL A 62 2.90 1.61 5.83
C VAL A 62 3.43 2.25 7.12
N PRO A 63 3.04 3.50 7.52
CA PRO A 63 3.52 4.11 8.75
C PRO A 63 3.10 3.41 10.04
N LEU A 64 2.07 2.56 10.03
CA LEU A 64 1.65 1.82 11.23
C LEU A 64 2.44 0.51 11.42
N ILE A 65 3.09 -0.01 10.37
CA ILE A 65 3.84 -1.27 10.42
C ILE A 65 4.92 -1.30 11.54
N PRO A 66 5.69 -0.22 11.80
CA PRO A 66 6.66 -0.21 12.91
C PRO A 66 6.06 -0.55 14.28
N LEU A 67 4.78 -0.21 14.52
CA LEU A 67 4.08 -0.57 15.74
C LEU A 67 4.02 -2.09 15.90
N ALA A 68 3.47 -2.78 14.90
CA ALA A 68 3.38 -4.23 14.88
C ALA A 68 4.76 -4.89 14.93
N SER A 69 5.73 -4.36 14.18
CA SER A 69 7.10 -4.86 14.14
C SER A 69 7.80 -4.83 15.49
N ASN A 70 7.62 -3.76 16.27
CA ASN A 70 8.27 -3.62 17.56
C ASN A 70 7.52 -4.38 18.67
N LEU A 71 6.20 -4.59 18.54
CA LEU A 71 5.41 -5.36 19.51
C LEU A 71 5.55 -6.87 19.32
N TRP A 72 5.48 -7.37 18.07
CA TRP A 72 5.39 -8.81 17.79
C TRP A 72 6.57 -9.36 16.98
N GLY A 73 7.53 -8.52 16.60
CA GLY A 73 8.61 -8.90 15.68
C GLY A 73 8.15 -8.89 14.22
N TRP A 74 9.12 -9.00 13.30
CA TRP A 74 8.86 -8.74 11.88
C TRP A 74 8.06 -9.84 11.17
N ILE A 75 8.19 -11.11 11.57
CA ILE A 75 7.43 -12.21 10.94
C ILE A 75 5.93 -12.11 11.29
N PRO A 76 5.53 -12.04 12.58
CA PRO A 76 4.11 -11.89 12.91
C PRO A 76 3.54 -10.56 12.40
N ALA A 77 4.28 -9.45 12.50
CA ALA A 77 3.86 -8.18 11.93
C ALA A 77 3.61 -8.26 10.42
N GLY A 78 4.48 -8.97 9.69
CA GLY A 78 4.32 -9.22 8.26
C GLY A 78 3.04 -9.99 7.95
N ILE A 79 2.74 -11.03 8.71
CA ILE A 79 1.53 -11.83 8.57
C ILE A 79 0.28 -11.01 8.90
N PHE A 80 0.25 -10.29 10.02
CA PHE A 80 -0.93 -9.53 10.43
C PHE A 80 -1.22 -8.37 9.49
N THR A 81 -0.18 -7.67 9.03
CA THR A 81 -0.31 -6.61 8.01
C THR A 81 -0.81 -7.19 6.70
N TYR A 82 -0.29 -8.35 6.29
CA TYR A 82 -0.73 -9.06 5.10
C TYR A 82 -2.22 -9.43 5.14
N LEU A 83 -2.67 -9.98 6.27
CA LEU A 83 -4.09 -10.31 6.47
C LEU A 83 -4.96 -9.05 6.45
N GLY A 84 -4.57 -8.00 7.17
CA GLY A 84 -5.30 -6.73 7.20
C GLY A 84 -5.42 -6.09 5.82
N TRP A 85 -4.32 -5.99 5.06
CA TRP A 85 -4.32 -5.46 3.70
C TRP A 85 -5.12 -6.34 2.74
N ALA A 86 -4.96 -7.66 2.79
CA ALA A 86 -5.72 -8.57 1.94
C ALA A 86 -7.23 -8.42 2.20
N SER A 87 -7.65 -8.53 3.45
CA SER A 87 -9.06 -8.40 3.84
C SER A 87 -9.64 -7.02 3.48
N GLY A 88 -8.92 -5.94 3.78
CA GLY A 88 -9.34 -4.58 3.41
C GLY A 88 -9.48 -4.41 1.90
N SER A 89 -8.50 -4.90 1.13
CA SER A 89 -8.50 -4.83 -0.33
C SER A 89 -9.67 -5.61 -0.94
N PHE A 90 -10.01 -6.78 -0.41
CA PHE A 90 -11.15 -7.57 -0.87
C PHE A 90 -12.46 -6.84 -0.65
N ILE A 91 -12.64 -6.22 0.53
CA ILE A 91 -13.81 -5.38 0.84
C ILE A 91 -13.88 -4.20 -0.13
N VAL A 92 -12.78 -3.47 -0.34
CA VAL A 92 -12.70 -2.34 -1.28
C VAL A 92 -13.07 -2.76 -2.70
N PHE A 93 -12.57 -3.90 -3.17
CA PHE A 93 -12.90 -4.41 -4.50
C PHE A 93 -14.40 -4.67 -4.65
N TYR A 94 -15.03 -5.32 -3.67
CA TYR A 94 -16.47 -5.58 -3.69
C TYR A 94 -17.30 -4.29 -3.62
N ILE A 95 -16.92 -3.35 -2.74
CA ILE A 95 -17.58 -2.05 -2.63
C ILE A 95 -17.46 -1.29 -3.96
N SER A 96 -16.27 -1.24 -4.54
CA SER A 96 -16.00 -0.55 -5.80
C SER A 96 -16.73 -1.20 -6.97
N ARG A 97 -16.81 -2.53 -7.01
CA ARG A 97 -17.55 -3.29 -8.02
C ARG A 97 -19.05 -3.01 -7.97
N LYS A 98 -19.62 -3.03 -6.77
CA LYS A 98 -21.07 -2.93 -6.56
C LYS A 98 -21.57 -1.49 -6.60
N PHE A 99 -20.82 -0.57 -5.99
CA PHE A 99 -21.25 0.81 -5.76
C PHE A 99 -20.38 1.86 -6.48
N GLY A 100 -19.15 1.51 -6.83
CA GLY A 100 -18.21 2.45 -7.46
C GLY A 100 -18.66 2.91 -8.84
N VAL A 101 -19.19 2.01 -9.69
CA VAL A 101 -19.67 2.39 -11.03
C VAL A 101 -20.81 3.42 -10.99
N PRO A 102 -21.88 3.25 -10.20
CA PRO A 102 -22.91 4.29 -10.04
C PRO A 102 -22.39 5.64 -9.53
N LEU A 103 -21.43 5.63 -8.59
CA LEU A 103 -20.86 6.84 -7.99
C LEU A 103 -19.94 7.59 -8.96
N ILE A 104 -19.03 6.88 -9.61
CA ILE A 104 -18.01 7.47 -10.49
C ILE A 104 -18.57 7.92 -11.83
N LYS A 105 -19.68 7.33 -12.31
CA LYS A 105 -20.41 7.81 -13.50
C LYS A 105 -20.81 9.28 -13.44
N LYS A 106 -20.92 9.86 -12.23
CA LYS A 106 -21.21 11.30 -12.03
C LYS A 106 -20.02 12.21 -12.30
N PHE A 107 -18.79 11.67 -12.32
CA PHE A 107 -17.55 12.42 -12.46
C PHE A 107 -16.77 12.06 -13.73
N ILE A 108 -16.81 10.78 -14.17
CA ILE A 108 -16.07 10.26 -15.33
C ILE A 108 -16.99 9.30 -16.11
N SER A 109 -16.94 9.35 -17.44
CA SER A 109 -17.74 8.45 -18.28
C SER A 109 -17.23 7.01 -18.21
N LEU A 110 -18.13 6.02 -18.22
CA LEU A 110 -17.75 4.60 -18.27
C LEU A 110 -16.83 4.27 -19.45
N LYS A 111 -17.00 4.98 -20.57
CA LYS A 111 -16.19 4.81 -21.78
C LYS A 111 -14.73 5.15 -21.53
N GLU A 112 -14.44 6.16 -20.71
CA GLU A 112 -13.07 6.50 -20.33
C GLU A 112 -12.45 5.44 -19.43
N ILE A 113 -13.19 4.94 -18.43
CA ILE A 113 -12.73 3.85 -17.55
C ILE A 113 -12.38 2.61 -18.37
N TYR A 114 -13.25 2.21 -19.30
CA TYR A 114 -13.00 1.05 -20.16
C TYR A 114 -11.90 1.29 -21.20
N LYS A 115 -11.66 2.54 -21.61
CA LYS A 115 -10.52 2.91 -22.44
C LYS A 115 -9.18 2.78 -21.69
N PHE A 116 -9.16 3.05 -20.37
CA PHE A 116 -8.00 2.74 -19.55
C PHE A 116 -7.83 1.23 -19.36
N GLU A 117 -8.91 0.51 -19.09
CA GLU A 117 -8.91 -0.96 -18.99
C GLU A 117 -8.50 -1.65 -20.31
N SER A 118 -8.77 -1.07 -21.47
CA SER A 118 -8.34 -1.62 -22.75
C SER A 118 -6.83 -1.52 -23.00
N LYS A 119 -6.12 -0.67 -22.25
CA LYS A 119 -4.65 -0.58 -22.31
C LYS A 119 -3.95 -1.71 -21.57
N ILE A 120 -4.66 -2.46 -20.73
CA ILE A 120 -4.13 -3.65 -20.07
C ILE A 120 -4.38 -4.85 -20.99
N PRO A 121 -3.32 -5.46 -21.56
CA PRO A 121 -3.45 -6.63 -22.41
C PRO A 121 -4.18 -7.77 -21.70
N LYS A 122 -5.09 -8.46 -22.41
CA LYS A 122 -5.80 -9.61 -21.82
C LYS A 122 -4.90 -10.84 -21.65
N GLU A 123 -3.93 -11.00 -22.54
CA GLU A 123 -3.07 -12.18 -22.63
C GLU A 123 -2.19 -12.37 -21.38
N ASN A 124 -1.75 -11.27 -20.76
CA ASN A 124 -0.88 -11.27 -19.59
C ASN A 124 -1.52 -10.64 -18.34
N LEU A 125 -2.86 -10.54 -18.31
CA LEU A 125 -3.59 -9.81 -17.28
C LEU A 125 -3.15 -10.16 -15.85
N PHE A 126 -2.92 -11.44 -15.56
CA PHE A 126 -2.47 -11.85 -14.23
C PHE A 126 -1.11 -11.25 -13.86
N MET A 127 -0.13 -11.39 -14.76
CA MET A 127 1.23 -10.91 -14.53
C MET A 127 1.27 -9.38 -14.48
N ASP A 128 0.53 -8.72 -15.38
CA ASP A 128 0.42 -7.26 -15.41
C ASP A 128 -0.16 -6.72 -14.10
N LEU A 129 -1.17 -7.38 -13.53
CA LEU A 129 -1.75 -6.99 -12.26
C LEU A 129 -0.79 -7.20 -11.08
N VAL A 130 0.01 -8.27 -11.09
CA VAL A 130 1.06 -8.48 -10.08
C VAL A 130 2.12 -7.39 -10.17
N LEU A 131 2.58 -7.06 -11.38
CA LEU A 131 3.57 -5.99 -11.61
C LEU A 131 3.03 -4.61 -11.27
N LEU A 132 1.77 -4.32 -11.63
CA LEU A 132 1.10 -3.07 -11.27
C LEU A 132 1.03 -2.89 -9.74
N ARG A 133 0.90 -3.97 -8.96
CA ARG A 133 0.93 -3.92 -7.50
C ARG A 133 2.30 -3.60 -6.92
N MET A 134 3.37 -3.77 -7.69
CA MET A 134 4.71 -3.33 -7.27
C MET A 134 4.93 -1.83 -7.47
N ILE A 135 4.13 -1.20 -8.34
CA ILE A 135 4.31 0.20 -8.76
C ILE A 135 3.24 1.10 -8.11
N ILE A 136 2.00 0.61 -8.04
CA ILE A 136 0.84 1.36 -7.57
C ILE A 136 0.46 0.85 -6.17
N PRO A 137 0.26 1.76 -5.19
CA PRO A 137 -0.18 1.38 -3.86
C PRO A 137 -1.43 0.49 -3.86
N VAL A 138 -1.42 -0.51 -2.99
CA VAL A 138 -2.50 -1.51 -2.85
C VAL A 138 -3.87 -0.86 -2.71
N ASP A 139 -3.95 0.22 -1.92
CA ASP A 139 -5.18 0.92 -1.61
C ASP A 139 -5.80 1.49 -2.88
N ILE A 140 -5.05 2.33 -3.60
CA ILE A 140 -5.49 3.00 -4.83
C ILE A 140 -5.82 1.99 -5.94
N LEU A 141 -4.93 1.02 -6.16
CA LEU A 141 -5.10 0.04 -7.22
C LEU A 141 -6.34 -0.83 -6.99
N SER A 142 -6.67 -1.14 -5.73
CA SER A 142 -7.85 -1.96 -5.41
C SER A 142 -9.18 -1.27 -5.75
N TYR A 143 -9.28 0.03 -5.53
CA TYR A 143 -10.45 0.81 -6.00
C TYR A 143 -10.54 0.79 -7.54
N ALA A 144 -9.42 1.03 -8.23
CA ALA A 144 -9.40 1.05 -9.69
C ALA A 144 -9.79 -0.30 -10.30
N LEU A 145 -9.19 -1.39 -9.82
CA LEU A 145 -9.48 -2.74 -10.31
C LEU A 145 -10.91 -3.20 -10.00
N GLY A 146 -11.53 -2.69 -8.94
CA GLY A 146 -12.94 -2.93 -8.65
C GLY A 146 -13.90 -2.36 -9.71
N LEU A 147 -13.48 -1.34 -10.47
CA LEU A 147 -14.28 -0.75 -11.55
C LEU A 147 -14.11 -1.49 -12.89
N PHE A 148 -13.00 -2.22 -13.07
CA PHE A 148 -12.60 -2.82 -14.34
C PHE A 148 -13.41 -4.07 -14.66
N SER A 149 -14.15 -4.08 -15.77
CA SER A 149 -15.10 -5.14 -16.13
C SER A 149 -14.47 -6.52 -16.35
N LYS A 150 -13.20 -6.58 -16.81
CA LYS A 150 -12.44 -7.78 -17.15
C LYS A 150 -11.79 -8.45 -15.93
N VAL A 151 -11.68 -7.75 -14.81
CA VAL A 151 -11.00 -8.24 -13.60
C VAL A 151 -12.01 -8.91 -12.68
N ASN A 152 -12.07 -10.25 -12.71
CA ASN A 152 -12.90 -11.01 -11.79
C ASN A 152 -12.26 -11.12 -10.38
N PHE A 153 -13.06 -11.49 -9.39
CA PHE A 153 -12.60 -11.57 -8.00
C PHE A 153 -11.43 -12.55 -7.80
N LYS A 154 -11.40 -13.68 -8.52
CA LYS A 154 -10.35 -14.70 -8.38
C LYS A 154 -8.99 -14.22 -8.87
N ILE A 155 -8.95 -13.61 -10.07
CA ILE A 155 -7.73 -13.02 -10.62
C ILE A 155 -7.29 -11.86 -9.72
N TYR A 156 -8.22 -11.00 -9.32
CA TYR A 156 -7.94 -9.92 -8.38
C TYR A 156 -7.35 -10.44 -7.07
N SER A 157 -7.98 -11.40 -6.41
CA SER A 157 -7.54 -11.86 -5.09
C SER A 157 -6.16 -12.49 -5.15
N LEU A 158 -5.88 -13.36 -6.13
CA LEU A 158 -4.58 -14.02 -6.28
C LEU A 158 -3.46 -13.02 -6.60
N THR A 159 -3.69 -12.11 -7.56
CA THR A 159 -2.70 -11.09 -7.92
C THR A 159 -2.44 -10.12 -6.76
N THR A 160 -3.46 -9.85 -5.94
CA THR A 160 -3.35 -9.06 -4.71
C THR A 160 -2.51 -9.73 -3.66
N LEU A 161 -2.84 -10.97 -3.32
CA LEU A 161 -2.12 -11.77 -2.34
C LEU A 161 -0.64 -11.88 -2.72
N ILE A 162 -0.33 -12.24 -3.97
CA ILE A 162 1.05 -12.34 -4.44
C ILE A 162 1.74 -10.96 -4.43
N GLY A 163 1.06 -9.93 -4.93
CA GLY A 163 1.63 -8.60 -5.10
C GLY A 163 1.98 -7.92 -3.78
N ILE A 164 1.19 -8.10 -2.72
CA ILE A 164 1.44 -7.42 -1.43
C ILE A 164 2.40 -8.19 -0.53
N LEU A 165 2.50 -9.51 -0.68
CA LEU A 165 3.31 -10.39 0.19
C LEU A 165 4.76 -9.91 0.39
N PRO A 166 5.55 -9.58 -0.65
CA PRO A 166 6.93 -9.15 -0.41
C PRO A 166 7.00 -7.83 0.37
N PHE A 167 6.10 -6.89 0.09
CA PHE A 167 6.11 -5.57 0.74
C PHE A 167 5.77 -5.65 2.21
N THR A 168 4.81 -6.47 2.62
CA THR A 168 4.41 -6.58 4.03
C THR A 168 5.57 -7.10 4.87
N PHE A 169 6.35 -8.07 4.38
CA PHE A 169 7.53 -8.57 5.09
C PHE A 169 8.72 -7.61 5.02
N ILE A 170 8.97 -6.96 3.89
CA ILE A 170 10.04 -5.95 3.78
C ILE A 170 9.81 -4.81 4.77
N PHE A 171 8.63 -4.19 4.76
CA PHE A 171 8.32 -3.10 5.70
C PHE A 171 8.29 -3.56 7.15
N SER A 172 7.81 -4.79 7.42
CA SER A 172 7.83 -5.33 8.78
C SER A 172 9.25 -5.55 9.29
N TYR A 173 10.15 -6.02 8.44
CA TYR A 173 11.57 -6.14 8.77
C TYR A 173 12.21 -4.76 8.98
N LEU A 174 11.96 -3.81 8.08
CA LEU A 174 12.42 -2.43 8.23
C LEU A 174 11.91 -1.77 9.53
N GLY A 175 10.74 -2.16 10.03
CA GLY A 175 10.22 -1.69 11.32
C GLY A 175 11.07 -2.11 12.53
N THR A 176 11.77 -3.26 12.41
CA THR A 176 12.63 -3.80 13.48
C THR A 176 14.06 -3.28 13.47
N ILE A 177 14.60 -2.88 12.31
CA ILE A 177 15.97 -2.33 12.23
C ILE A 177 16.06 -0.95 12.89
N THR A 178 17.28 -0.52 13.24
CA THR A 178 17.51 0.76 13.92
C THR A 178 17.10 1.96 13.05
N LEU A 179 16.69 3.05 13.69
CA LEU A 179 16.28 4.29 13.01
C LEU A 179 17.35 4.82 12.04
N LYS A 180 18.64 4.71 12.42
CA LYS A 180 19.77 5.09 11.56
C LYS A 180 19.71 4.34 10.22
N TYR A 181 19.53 3.02 10.25
CA TYR A 181 19.47 2.23 9.02
C TYR A 181 18.16 2.43 8.24
N GLN A 182 17.04 2.69 8.91
CA GLN A 182 15.80 3.09 8.23
C GLN A 182 15.99 4.40 7.44
N ILE A 183 16.54 5.43 8.09
CA ILE A 183 16.79 6.74 7.47
C ILE A 183 17.74 6.61 6.29
N ILE A 184 18.87 5.91 6.46
CA ILE A 184 19.84 5.70 5.37
C ILE A 184 19.18 4.95 4.21
N GLY A 185 18.46 3.85 4.49
CA GLY A 185 17.79 3.05 3.46
C GLY A 185 16.74 3.84 2.69
N PHE A 186 15.88 4.59 3.38
CA PHE A 186 14.87 5.42 2.73
C PHE A 186 15.47 6.62 1.99
N ALA A 187 16.51 7.24 2.52
CA ALA A 187 17.24 8.29 1.80
C ALA A 187 17.83 7.76 0.49
N ALA A 188 18.42 6.56 0.50
CA ALA A 188 18.92 5.91 -0.71
C ALA A 188 17.79 5.66 -1.73
N VAL A 189 16.64 5.15 -1.30
CA VAL A 189 15.47 4.95 -2.18
C VAL A 189 14.98 6.28 -2.77
N VAL A 190 14.84 7.33 -1.95
CA VAL A 190 14.40 8.65 -2.42
C VAL A 190 15.39 9.23 -3.44
N ILE A 191 16.70 9.11 -3.20
CA ILE A 191 17.74 9.57 -4.13
C ILE A 191 17.69 8.77 -5.44
N LEU A 192 17.56 7.44 -5.38
CA LEU A 192 17.44 6.60 -6.58
C LEU A 192 16.22 6.99 -7.43
N VAL A 193 15.07 7.20 -6.78
CA VAL A 193 13.85 7.67 -7.48
C VAL A 193 14.04 9.06 -8.08
N ALA A 194 14.70 9.98 -7.38
CA ALA A 194 15.00 11.31 -7.90
C ALA A 194 15.95 11.26 -9.11
N ILE A 195 17.01 10.44 -9.06
CA ILE A 195 17.94 10.23 -10.18
C ILE A 195 17.22 9.65 -11.40
N MET A 196 16.42 8.59 -11.20
CA MET A 196 15.62 8.00 -12.28
C MET A 196 14.68 9.03 -12.92
N HIS A 197 14.09 9.91 -12.10
CA HIS A 197 13.22 10.97 -12.58
C HIS A 197 13.98 11.97 -13.46
N ILE A 198 15.16 12.44 -13.01
CA ILE A 198 16.01 13.38 -13.75
C ILE A 198 16.46 12.77 -15.09
N ILE A 199 16.95 11.53 -15.09
CA ILE A 199 17.39 10.84 -16.32
C ILE A 199 16.25 10.70 -17.33
N TRP A 200 15.04 10.42 -16.84
CA TRP A 200 13.87 10.30 -17.71
C TRP A 200 13.47 11.64 -18.34
N GLU A 201 13.63 12.76 -17.62
CA GLU A 201 13.36 14.10 -18.15
C GLU A 201 14.40 14.55 -19.17
N THR A 202 15.69 14.27 -18.95
CA THR A 202 16.74 14.64 -19.90
C THR A 202 16.59 13.89 -21.23
N LYS A 203 16.26 12.59 -21.20
CA LYS A 203 15.98 11.80 -22.42
C LYS A 203 14.73 12.25 -23.19
N LYS A 204 13.80 12.95 -22.55
CA LYS A 204 12.58 13.44 -23.21
C LYS A 204 12.82 14.76 -23.95
N GLN A 205 13.89 15.49 -23.60
CA GLN A 205 14.26 16.77 -24.21
C GLN A 205 15.30 16.62 -25.34
N SER A 206 15.98 15.48 -25.41
CA SER A 206 16.84 15.06 -26.54
C SER A 206 16.04 14.35 -27.63
#